data_AF-A0A2H9MRN2-F1
#
_entry.id   AF-A0A2H9MRN2-F1
#
_cell.length_a   1.000
_cell.length_b   1.000
_cell.length_c   1.000
_cell.angle_alpha   90.00
_cell.angle_beta   90.00
_cell.angle_gamma   90.00
#
_symmetry.space_group_name_H-M   'P 1'
#
loop_
_entity.id
_entity.type
_entity.pdbx_description
1 polymer ?
#
loop_
_entity_poly.entity_id
_entity_poly.type
_entity_poly.pdbx_seq_one_letter_code
_entity_poly.pdbx_strand_id
1 'polypeptide(L)' 'MAKLEKLYQNVAFSIIKRCHGSIQLKKHGNIIEVYDVKRHFWSKGLAGLIIKEECKNANLKDWEIAHVRSYLIEELQSSK' A
#
# COMPACT_ATOMS: atom_id res chain seq x y z
N MET A 1 9.17 -19.32 -7.58
CA MET A 1 8.30 -18.74 -6.55
C MET A 1 8.66 -17.29 -6.20
N ALA A 2 9.94 -16.88 -6.25
CA ALA A 2 10.37 -15.50 -5.91
C ALA A 2 9.91 -14.34 -6.84
N LYS A 3 9.41 -14.61 -8.06
CA LYS A 3 9.11 -13.53 -9.03
C LYS A 3 7.82 -12.76 -8.69
N LEU A 4 6.84 -13.44 -8.09
CA LEU A 4 5.56 -12.85 -7.68
C LEU A 4 5.68 -12.06 -6.38
N GLU A 5 6.38 -12.62 -5.38
CA GLU A 5 6.63 -11.93 -4.10
C GLU A 5 7.35 -10.59 -4.31
N LYS A 6 8.36 -10.60 -5.19
CA LYS A 6 9.09 -9.39 -5.57
C LYS A 6 8.21 -8.38 -6.31
N LEU A 7 7.21 -8.85 -7.05
CA LEU A 7 6.23 -7.99 -7.70
C LEU A 7 5.30 -7.35 -6.67
N TYR A 8 4.79 -8.10 -5.70
CA TYR A 8 3.96 -7.55 -4.62
C TYR A 8 4.72 -6.53 -3.76
N GLN A 9 5.98 -6.81 -3.43
CA GLN A 9 6.86 -5.85 -2.74
C GLN A 9 7.07 -4.57 -3.57
N ASN A 10 7.32 -4.69 -4.88
CA ASN A 10 7.48 -3.51 -5.74
C ASN A 10 6.21 -2.65 -5.82
N VAL A 11 5.03 -3.28 -5.85
CA VAL A 11 3.75 -2.57 -5.84
C VAL A 11 3.56 -1.88 -4.49
N ALA A 12 3.84 -2.57 -3.37
CA ALA A 12 3.79 -1.97 -2.05
C ALA A 12 4.74 -0.75 -1.93
N PHE A 13 5.97 -0.87 -2.44
CA PHE A 13 6.93 0.23 -2.45
C PHE A 13 6.47 1.41 -3.32
N SER A 14 5.81 1.13 -4.44
CA SER A 14 5.23 2.17 -5.31
C SER A 14 4.12 2.94 -4.60
N ILE A 15 3.27 2.25 -3.84
CA ILE A 15 2.24 2.88 -3.00
C ILE A 15 2.87 3.76 -1.92
N ILE A 16 3.89 3.25 -1.21
CA ILE A 16 4.61 4.01 -0.17
C ILE A 16 5.25 5.26 -0.78
N LYS A 17 5.92 5.13 -1.94
CA LYS A 17 6.54 6.25 -2.65
C LYS A 17 5.53 7.28 -3.11
N ARG A 18 4.38 6.85 -3.67
CA ARG A 18 3.27 7.73 -4.07
C ARG A 18 2.72 8.53 -2.88
N CYS A 19 2.71 7.94 -1.70
CA CYS A 19 2.26 8.58 -0.47
C CYS A 19 3.41 9.27 0.30
N HIS A 20 4.64 9.33 -0.25
CA HIS A 20 5.83 9.87 0.43
C HIS A 20 6.09 9.26 1.83
N GLY A 21 5.70 8.00 2.07
CA GLY A 21 5.80 7.37 3.39
C GLY A 21 4.77 7.86 4.41
N SER A 22 3.90 8.79 4.04
CA SER A 22 2.83 9.33 4.88
C SER A 22 1.62 8.39 4.88
N ILE A 23 1.83 7.18 5.42
CA ILE A 23 0.81 6.16 5.61
C ILE A 23 0.69 5.89 7.11
N GLN A 24 -0.49 6.14 7.67
CA GLN A 24 -0.77 5.91 9.08
C GLN A 24 -1.39 4.53 9.30
N LEU A 25 -0.67 3.71 10.06
CA LEU A 25 -1.15 2.43 10.58
C LEU A 25 -1.78 2.59 11.97
N LYS A 26 -2.86 1.85 12.23
CA LYS A 26 -3.42 1.63 13.57
C LYS A 26 -2.55 0.64 14.33
N LYS A 27 -2.58 0.69 15.66
CA LYS A 27 -1.85 -0.24 16.56
C LYS A 27 -2.08 -1.74 16.25
N HIS A 28 -3.18 -2.10 15.59
CA HIS A 28 -3.52 -3.47 15.18
C HIS A 28 -3.14 -3.81 13.71
N GLY A 29 -2.28 -3.02 13.06
CA GLY A 29 -1.84 -3.29 11.68
C GLY A 29 -2.85 -2.91 10.60
N ASN A 30 -3.94 -2.21 10.93
CA ASN A 30 -4.86 -1.69 9.93
C ASN A 30 -4.39 -0.36 9.38
N ILE A 31 -4.30 -0.24 8.05
CA ILE A 31 -4.05 1.04 7.38
C ILE A 31 -5.29 1.91 7.59
N ILE A 32 -5.11 3.04 8.27
CA ILE A 32 -6.21 3.96 8.58
C ILE A 32 -6.21 5.09 7.58
N GLU A 33 -5.06 5.74 7.38
CA GLU A 33 -4.97 7.02 6.69
C GLU A 33 -3.80 7.00 5.74
N VAL A 34 -4.01 7.61 4.59
CA VAL A 34 -2.97 7.82 3.59
C VAL A 34 -2.96 9.30 3.23
N TYR A 35 -1.77 9.87 3.11
CA TYR A 35 -1.59 11.19 2.55
C TYR A 35 -1.41 11.08 1.06
N ASP A 36 -2.36 11.62 0.30
CA ASP A 36 -2.22 11.68 -1.15
C ASP A 36 -1.48 12.98 -1.53
N VAL A 37 -0.28 12.82 -2.06
CA VAL A 37 0.60 13.93 -2.46
C VAL A 37 0.06 14.64 -3.71
N LYS A 38 -0.80 14.00 -4.51
CA LYS A 38 -1.41 14.67 -5.67
C LYS A 38 -2.54 15.62 -5.26
N ARG A 39 -3.25 15.30 -4.17
CA ARG A 39 -4.41 16.06 -3.66
C ARG A 39 -4.08 16.85 -2.39
N HIS A 40 -2.86 16.75 -1.87
CA HIS A 40 -2.37 17.39 -0.64
C HIS A 40 -3.31 17.22 0.57
N PHE A 41 -3.92 16.04 0.76
CA PHE A 41 -4.79 15.80 1.92
C PHE A 41 -4.68 14.38 2.49
N TRP A 42 -5.02 14.25 3.77
CA TRP A 42 -5.13 12.98 4.48
C TRP A 42 -6.53 12.40 4.32
N SER A 43 -6.60 11.12 3.94
CA SER A 43 -7.89 10.44 3.87
C SER A 43 -7.87 9.07 4.49
N LYS A 44 -8.90 8.81 5.29
CA LYS A 44 -9.19 7.50 5.88
C LYS A 44 -9.68 6.46 4.85
N GLY A 45 -10.35 6.94 3.80
CA GLY A 45 -10.97 6.09 2.78
C GLY A 45 -10.10 5.85 1.54
N LEU A 46 -9.10 6.70 1.30
CA LEU A 46 -8.29 6.59 0.08
C LEU A 46 -7.25 5.49 0.13
N ALA A 47 -6.84 5.03 1.31
CA ALA A 47 -5.82 3.97 1.42
C ALA A 47 -6.20 2.73 0.58
N GLY A 48 -7.44 2.25 0.74
CA GLY A 48 -7.95 1.12 -0.06
C GLY A 48 -8.07 1.43 -1.55
N LEU A 49 -8.41 2.66 -1.93
CA LEU A 49 -8.52 3.08 -3.32
C LEU A 49 -7.16 3.17 -4.00
N ILE A 50 -6.15 3.76 -3.35
CA ILE A 50 -4.79 3.87 -3.88
C ILE A 50 -4.18 2.47 -4.04
N ILE A 51 -4.32 1.60 -3.04
CA ILE A 51 -3.85 0.21 -3.13
C ILE A 51 -4.52 -0.49 -4.31
N LYS A 52 -5.84 -0.33 -4.48
CA LYS A 52 -6.58 -0.92 -5.58
C LYS A 52 -6.17 -0.37 -6.95
N GLU A 53 -5.94 0.94 -7.05
CA GLU A 53 -5.42 1.59 -8.27
C GLU A 53 -4.04 1.05 -8.66
N GLU A 54 -3.10 1.00 -7.71
CA GLU A 54 -1.72 0.55 -7.98
C GLU A 54 -1.68 -0.95 -8.31
N CYS A 55 -2.47 -1.77 -7.61
CA CYS A 55 -2.61 -3.19 -7.96
C CYS A 55 -3.22 -3.38 -9.36
N LYS A 56 -4.21 -2.57 -9.74
CA LYS A 56 -4.81 -2.63 -11.08
C LYS A 56 -3.82 -2.20 -12.17
N ASN A 57 -3.01 -1.19 -11.91
CA ASN A 57 -1.92 -0.78 -12.81
C ASN A 57 -0.88 -1.88 -12.98
N ALA A 58 -0.61 -2.67 -11.94
CA ALA A 58 0.27 -3.83 -11.98
C ALA A 58 -0.40 -5.12 -12.53
N ASN A 59 -1.64 -5.03 -13.00
CA ASN A 59 -2.44 -6.15 -13.52
C ASN A 59 -2.61 -7.30 -12.51
N LEU A 60 -2.74 -6.96 -11.22
CA LEU A 60 -2.97 -7.92 -10.14
C LEU A 60 -4.46 -8.24 -9.98
N LYS A 61 -4.77 -9.49 -9.62
CA LYS A 61 -6.13 -9.94 -9.30
C LYS A 61 -6.54 -9.49 -7.90
N ASP A 62 -7.85 -9.42 -7.63
CA ASP A 62 -8.38 -8.96 -6.34
C ASP A 62 -7.86 -9.75 -5.13
N TRP A 63 -7.63 -11.06 -5.27
CA TRP A 63 -7.06 -11.88 -4.19
C TRP A 63 -5.58 -11.56 -3.92
N GLU A 64 -4.83 -11.08 -4.92
CA GLU A 64 -3.42 -10.66 -4.78
C GLU A 64 -3.30 -9.32 -4.04
N ILE A 65 -4.34 -8.48 -4.10
CA ILE A 65 -4.40 -7.20 -3.38
C ILE A 65 -4.27 -7.41 -1.86
N ALA A 66 -4.85 -8.49 -1.35
CA ALA A 66 -4.72 -8.84 0.06
C ALA A 66 -3.27 -9.13 0.45
N HIS A 67 -2.50 -9.80 -0.41
CA HIS A 67 -1.08 -10.06 -0.20
C HIS A 67 -0.26 -8.76 -0.24
N VAL A 68 -0.49 -7.90 -1.25
CA VAL A 68 0.19 -6.59 -1.34
C VAL A 68 -0.09 -5.75 -0.10
N ARG A 69 -1.32 -5.76 0.40
CA ARG A 69 -1.69 -5.03 1.61
C ARG A 69 -0.94 -5.55 2.85
N SER A 70 -0.79 -6.86 3.00
CA SER A 70 0.02 -7.44 4.09
C SER A 70 1.48 -6.98 4.01
N TYR A 71 2.12 -7.10 2.84
CA TYR A 71 3.48 -6.60 2.63
C TYR A 71 3.62 -5.11 2.93
N LEU A 72 2.64 -4.31 2.53
CA LEU A 72 2.65 -2.87 2.80
C LEU A 72 2.60 -2.57 4.30
N ILE A 73 1.83 -3.34 5.08
CA ILE A 73 1.78 -3.20 6.54
C ILE A 73 3.12 -3.64 7.15
N GLU A 74 3.68 -4.76 6.71
CA GLU A 74 4.98 -5.26 7.18
C GLU A 74 6.11 -4.26 6.91
N GLU A 75 6.18 -3.70 5.69
CA GLU A 75 7.18 -2.68 5.33
C GLU A 75 7.05 -1.40 6.16
N LEU A 76 5.83 -0.94 6.40
CA LEU A 76 5.56 0.25 7.22
C LEU A 76 5.83 0.01 8.71
N GLN A 77 5.73 -1.22 9.20
CA GLN A 77 6.14 -1.60 10.55
C GLN A 77 7.65 -1.77 10.67
N SER A 78 8.30 -2.31 9.65
CA SER A 78 9.75 -2.52 9.58
C SER A 78 10.52 -1.20 9.44
N SER A 79 9.94 -0.19 8.78
CA SER A 79 10.54 1.15 8.62
C SER A 79 10.41 2.07 9.85
N LYS A 80 9.91 1.58 10.99
CA LYS A 80 9.55 2.38 12.17
C LYS A 80 10.43 2.09 13.37
#